data_AF-A0A2E6L2Y2-F1
#
_entry.id   AF-A0A2E6L2Y2-F1
#
_cell.length_a   1.000
_cell.length_b   1.000
_cell.length_c   1.000
_cell.angle_alpha   90.00
_cell.angle_beta   90.00
_cell.angle_gamma   90.00
#
_symmetry.space_group_name_H-M   'P 1'
#
loop_
_entity.id
_entity.type
_entity.pdbx_description
1 polymer ?
#
loop_
_entity_poly.entity_id
_entity_poly.type
_entity_poly.pdbx_seq_one_letter_code
_entity_poly.pdbx_strand_id
1 'polypeptide(L)' 'MVKDQKREPISPDAAARAFQVPAGFKVMVFAAEPEVRNPIAMAWDIKKRMWVAENYTYAE' A
#
# COMPACT_ATOMS: atom_id res chain seq x y z
N MET A 1 -15.31 9.09 -23.59
CA MET A 1 -15.13 9.80 -22.31
C MET A 1 -15.66 8.90 -21.21
N VAL A 2 -14.79 8.12 -20.55
CA VAL A 2 -15.19 7.31 -19.39
C VAL A 2 -15.26 8.27 -18.21
N LYS A 3 -16.46 8.43 -17.63
CA LYS A 3 -16.69 9.27 -16.46
C LYS A 3 -15.86 8.73 -15.30
N ASP A 4 -15.04 9.60 -14.73
CA ASP A 4 -14.28 9.33 -13.52
C ASP A 4 -15.27 9.21 -12.34
N GLN A 5 -15.74 7.99 -12.08
CA GLN A 5 -16.50 7.70 -10.87
C GLN A 5 -15.50 7.80 -9.72
N LYS A 6 -15.59 8.88 -8.92
CA LYS A 6 -14.93 8.98 -7.61
C LYS A 6 -15.33 7.77 -6.77
N ARG A 7 -14.50 6.72 -6.79
CA ARG A 7 -14.58 5.62 -5.85
C ARG A 7 -13.82 6.08 -4.62
N GLU A 8 -14.50 6.11 -3.48
CA GLU A 8 -13.81 6.30 -2.21
C GLU A 8 -12.82 5.14 -2.03
N PRO A 9 -11.57 5.41 -1.62
CA PRO A 9 -10.63 4.37 -1.29
C PRO A 9 -11.22 3.47 -0.20
N ILE A 10 -11.15 2.15 -0.38
CA ILE A 10 -11.50 1.20 0.67
C ILE A 10 -10.49 1.30 1.82
N SER A 11 -10.90 0.95 3.04
CA SER A 11 -9.97 0.95 4.18
C SER A 11 -8.80 -0.01 3.96
N PRO A 12 -7.62 0.23 4.56
CA PRO A 12 -6.47 -0.65 4.42
C PRO A 12 -6.80 -2.12 4.74
N ASP A 13 -7.58 -2.38 5.79
CA ASP A 13 -7.99 -3.73 6.15
C ASP A 13 -8.91 -4.37 5.10
N ALA A 14 -9.81 -3.58 4.50
CA ALA A 14 -10.65 -4.05 3.40
C ALA A 14 -9.80 -4.35 2.16
N ALA A 15 -8.79 -3.53 1.86
CA ALA A 15 -7.85 -3.77 0.78
C ALA A 15 -7.05 -5.06 1.00
N ALA A 16 -6.50 -5.27 2.20
CA ALA A 16 -5.79 -6.50 2.54
C ALA A 16 -6.66 -7.75 2.38
N ARG A 17 -7.94 -7.67 2.77
CA ARG A 17 -8.92 -8.76 2.60
C ARG A 17 -9.31 -9.03 1.14
N ALA A 18 -9.13 -8.06 0.25
CA ALA A 18 -9.46 -8.20 -1.17
C ALA A 18 -8.38 -8.95 -1.97
N PHE A 19 -7.18 -9.17 -1.42
CA PHE A 19 -6.13 -9.94 -2.09
C PHE A 19 -6.51 -11.42 -2.20
N GLN A 20 -6.29 -11.99 -3.40
CA GLN A 20 -6.31 -13.43 -3.60
C GLN A 20 -4.90 -13.97 -3.45
N VAL A 21 -4.72 -14.90 -2.52
CA VAL A 21 -3.43 -15.53 -2.21
C VAL A 21 -3.58 -17.04 -2.16
N PRO A 22 -2.50 -17.82 -2.38
CA PRO A 22 -2.53 -19.26 -2.26
C PRO A 22 -2.96 -19.73 -0.85
N ALA A 23 -3.47 -20.97 -0.77
CA ALA A 23 -3.85 -21.57 0.51
C ALA A 23 -2.68 -21.57 1.51
N GLY A 24 -2.96 -21.21 2.76
CA GLY A 24 -1.97 -21.11 3.84
C GLY A 24 -1.27 -19.75 3.95
N PHE A 25 -1.48 -18.83 3.00
CA PHE A 25 -0.97 -17.46 3.08
C PHE A 25 -1.99 -16.50 3.69
N LYS A 26 -1.50 -15.43 4.31
CA LYS A 26 -2.32 -14.34 4.86
C LYS A 26 -1.71 -12.99 4.48
N VAL A 27 -2.56 -12.05 4.09
CA VAL A 27 -2.20 -10.64 3.89
C VAL A 27 -2.60 -9.84 5.13
N MET A 28 -1.74 -8.92 5.56
CA MET A 28 -1.99 -8.02 6.69
C MET A 28 -1.52 -6.62 6.33
N VAL A 29 -2.21 -5.61 6.86
CA VAL A 29 -1.78 -4.22 6.74
C VAL A 29 -0.60 -4.01 7.67
N PHE A 30 0.52 -3.53 7.12
CA PHE A 30 1.71 -3.18 7.90
C PHE A 30 1.82 -1.67 8.11
N ALA A 31 1.62 -0.89 7.05
CA ALA A 31 1.56 0.56 7.07
C ALA A 31 0.58 1.04 5.98
N ALA A 32 -0.08 2.16 6.23
CA ALA A 32 -0.98 2.83 5.29
C ALA A 32 -0.79 4.35 5.44
N GLU A 33 -1.60 5.15 4.76
CA GLU A 33 -1.63 6.59 5.05
C GLU A 33 -2.25 6.82 6.44
N PRO A 34 -1.68 7.72 7.27
CA PRO A 34 -0.63 8.71 6.96
C PRO A 34 0.82 8.24 7.18
N GLU A 35 1.07 7.01 7.65
CA GLU A 35 2.41 6.52 7.98
C GLU A 35 3.32 6.33 6.77
N VAL A 36 2.74 6.01 5.61
CA VAL A 36 3.45 5.89 4.33
C VAL A 36 2.63 6.48 3.18
N ARG A 37 3.26 7.23 2.29
CA ARG A 37 2.62 7.86 1.13
C ARG A 37 3.32 7.52 -0.18
N ASN A 38 2.53 7.07 -1.17
CA ASN A 38 2.99 6.75 -2.52
C ASN A 38 4.30 5.92 -2.55
N PRO A 39 4.32 4.73 -1.92
CA PRO A 39 5.53 3.90 -1.88
C PRO A 39 5.90 3.39 -3.28
N ILE A 40 7.16 3.57 -3.68
CA ILE A 40 7.68 3.09 -4.98
C ILE A 40 8.57 1.87 -4.82
N ALA A 41 9.37 1.82 -3.75
CA ALA A 41 10.31 0.75 -3.49
C ALA A 41 10.46 0.49 -1.99
N MET A 42 10.88 -0.71 -1.63
CA MET A 42 11.20 -1.08 -0.25
C MET A 42 12.42 -1.99 -0.19
N ALA A 43 13.19 -1.90 0.91
CA ALA A 43 14.35 -2.75 1.17
C ALA A 43 14.54 -3.01 2.67
N TRP A 44 15.12 -4.16 2.99
CA TRP A 44 15.48 -4.52 4.36
C TRP A 44 16.97 -4.28 4.60
N ASP A 45 17.33 -3.80 5.79
CA ASP A 45 18.73 -3.68 6.20
C ASP A 45 19.19 -4.81 7.14
N ILE A 46 20.50 -4.88 7.40
CA ILE A 46 21.11 -5.87 8.30
C ILE A 46 20.64 -5.75 9.75
N LYS A 47 20.04 -4.62 10.12
CA LYS A 47 19.46 -4.37 11.45
C LYS A 47 17.99 -4.76 11.50
N LYS A 48 17.46 -5.44 10.46
CA LYS A 48 16.08 -5.93 10.36
C LYS A 48 15.04 -4.79 10.32
N ARG A 49 15.42 -3.62 9.80
CA ARG A 49 14.49 -2.52 9.53
C ARG A 49 14.05 -2.55 8.08
N MET A 50 12.79 -2.19 7.82
CA MET A 50 12.29 -1.96 6.47
C MET A 50 12.37 -0.46 6.15
N TRP A 51 12.98 -0.15 5.01
CA TRP A 51 13.03 1.18 4.42
C TRP A 51 12.03 1.24 3.27
N VAL A 52 11.31 2.35 3.16
CA VAL A 52 10.36 2.60 2.07
C VAL A 52 10.72 3.92 1.40
N ALA A 53 10.84 3.90 0.07
CA ALA A 53 11.01 5.10 -0.74
C ALA A 53 9.63 5.63 -1.13
N GLU A 54 9.33 6.84 -0.68
CA GLU A 54 8.07 7.55 -0.90
C GLU A 54 8.20 8.56 -2.03
N ASN A 55 7.09 8.84 -2.71
CA ASN A 55 7.04 9.87 -3.75
C ASN A 55 6.02 10.96 -3.41
N TYR A 56 6.54 12.15 -3.11
CA TYR A 56 5.74 13.36 -2.87
C TYR A 56 5.62 14.26 -4.11
N THR A 57 6.18 13.84 -5.23
CA THR A 57 6.43 14.67 -6.42
C THR A 57 5.56 14.32 -7.62
N TYR A 58 4.55 13.44 -7.47
CA TYR A 58 3.46 13.44 -8.43
C TYR A 58 2.61 14.68 -8.19
N ALA A 59 2.64 15.57 -9.18
CA ALA A 59 1.96 16.86 -9.20
C ALA A 59 0.47 16.75 -8.84
N GLU A 60 -0.05 17.84 -8.29
CA GLU A 60 -1.48 18.11 -8.12
C GLU A 60 -2.32 17.72 -9.34
#